data_AF-A0A7G9R6S1-F1
#
_entry.id   AF-A0A7G9R6S1-F1
#
_cell.length_a   1.000
_cell.length_b   1.000
_cell.length_c   1.000
_cell.angle_alpha   90.00
_cell.angle_beta   90.00
_cell.angle_gamma   90.00
#
_symmetry.space_group_name_H-M   'P 1'
#
loop_
_entity.id
_entity.type
_entity.pdbx_description
1 polymer ?
#
loop_
_entity_poly.entity_id
_entity_poly.type
_entity_poly.pdbx_seq_one_letter_code
_entity_poly.pdbx_strand_id
1 'polypeptide(L)'
;MTELRPAANADPAQWLLRPDADWWDLVRYGPPGFDVYVRIALVGGGDRGGDEPALRIALATLVSHTTTPAIGYAAIWEGWTSREPTPRAPRVAIPNRAMLLFSGRVDELRDAPALAWFGSADGVYEEPHLAWPEDQAWCLACEVDEEIEFTVGCSEDAAQGLCIALPGTVRRVRYGAPAPTYRD
;
A
#
# COMPACT_ATOMS: atom_id res chain seq x y z
N MET A 1 -4.31 6.90 19.95
CA MET A 1 -3.40 7.92 19.40
C MET A 1 -2.65 7.24 18.29
N THR A 2 -2.81 7.69 17.06
CA THR A 2 -2.13 7.12 15.90
C THR A 2 -0.64 7.44 15.98
N GLU A 3 0.23 6.44 15.94
CA GLU A 3 1.69 6.61 16.16
C GLU A 3 2.49 6.25 14.90
N LEU A 4 2.13 6.85 13.76
CA LEU A 4 3.01 6.79 12.59
C LEU A 4 4.29 7.60 12.87
N ARG A 5 5.43 6.98 12.62
CA ARG A 5 6.75 7.61 12.77
C ARG A 5 7.66 7.25 11.62
N PRO A 6 8.67 8.07 11.27
CA PRO A 6 9.74 7.66 10.38
C PRO A 6 10.36 6.34 10.87
N ALA A 7 10.65 5.42 9.95
CA ALA A 7 11.38 4.21 10.29
C ALA A 7 12.79 4.55 10.80
N ALA A 8 13.40 3.67 11.59
CA ALA A 8 14.74 3.89 12.12
C ALA A 8 15.81 3.85 11.00
N ASN A 9 15.61 2.98 10.01
CA ASN A 9 16.45 2.82 8.81
C ASN A 9 15.60 2.22 7.68
N ALA A 10 16.21 1.92 6.53
CA ALA A 10 15.54 1.35 5.36
C ALA A 10 15.57 -0.19 5.30
N ASP A 11 16.18 -0.86 6.27
CA ASP A 11 16.37 -2.32 6.26
C ASP A 11 15.05 -3.10 6.13
N PRO A 12 13.93 -2.69 6.78
CA PRO A 12 12.64 -3.37 6.63
C PRO A 12 12.05 -3.32 5.22
N ALA A 13 12.61 -2.51 4.32
CA ALA A 13 12.22 -2.44 2.90
C ALA A 13 13.20 -3.18 1.98
N GLN A 14 14.30 -3.74 2.50
CA GLN A 14 15.34 -4.36 1.67
C GLN A 14 14.81 -5.56 0.87
N TRP A 15 13.88 -6.32 1.45
CA TRP A 15 13.23 -7.46 0.80
C TRP A 15 12.37 -7.06 -0.41
N LEU A 16 11.88 -5.80 -0.47
CA LEU A 16 11.18 -5.27 -1.64
C LEU A 16 12.13 -5.16 -2.84
N LEU A 17 13.36 -4.70 -2.61
CA LEU A 17 14.36 -4.33 -3.62
C LEU A 17 15.04 -5.55 -4.25
N ARG A 18 14.22 -6.40 -4.86
CA ARG A 18 14.65 -7.62 -5.54
C ARG A 18 15.35 -7.25 -6.87
N PRO A 19 16.59 -7.70 -7.11
CA PRO A 19 17.36 -7.31 -8.29
C PRO A 19 16.77 -7.84 -9.61
N ASP A 20 15.91 -8.86 -9.53
CA ASP A 20 15.21 -9.48 -10.65
C ASP A 20 13.82 -8.88 -10.93
N ALA A 21 13.34 -7.97 -10.09
CA ALA A 21 12.04 -7.31 -10.26
C ALA A 21 12.19 -6.00 -11.05
N ASP A 22 11.34 -5.79 -12.05
CA ASP A 22 11.22 -4.49 -12.70
C ASP A 22 10.62 -3.47 -11.72
N TRP A 23 11.15 -2.24 -11.72
CA TRP A 23 10.72 -1.21 -10.78
C TRP A 23 9.23 -0.87 -10.94
N TRP A 24 8.70 -0.94 -12.16
CA TRP A 24 7.30 -0.63 -12.46
C TRP A 24 6.36 -1.71 -11.92
N ASP A 25 6.75 -2.98 -12.06
CA ASP A 25 5.99 -4.08 -11.46
C ASP A 25 6.08 -4.03 -9.94
N LEU A 26 7.22 -3.65 -9.37
CA LEU A 26 7.39 -3.53 -7.92
C LEU A 26 6.46 -2.48 -7.30
N VAL A 27 6.33 -1.29 -7.90
CA VAL A 27 5.44 -0.25 -7.35
C VAL A 27 3.96 -0.56 -7.56
N ARG A 28 3.63 -1.41 -8.55
CA ARG A 28 2.24 -1.82 -8.87
C ARG A 28 1.78 -3.07 -8.14
N TYR A 29 2.69 -3.98 -7.79
CA TYR A 29 2.37 -5.31 -7.24
C TYR A 29 3.06 -5.60 -5.90
N GLY A 30 4.03 -4.78 -5.47
CA GLY A 30 5.01 -5.20 -4.48
C GLY A 30 6.02 -6.19 -5.07
N PRO A 31 6.84 -6.86 -4.25
CA PRO A 31 7.84 -7.79 -4.74
C PRO A 31 7.19 -9.12 -5.18
N PRO A 32 7.84 -9.87 -6.08
CA PRO A 32 7.39 -11.19 -6.46
C PRO A 32 7.61 -12.19 -5.31
N GLY A 33 6.76 -13.21 -5.18
CA GLY A 33 6.96 -14.34 -4.26
C GLY A 33 5.78 -14.68 -3.35
N PHE A 34 4.68 -13.95 -3.42
CA PHE A 34 3.44 -14.31 -2.73
C PHE A 34 2.69 -15.43 -3.45
N ASP A 35 1.88 -16.20 -2.71
CA ASP A 35 1.07 -17.29 -3.27
C ASP A 35 0.09 -16.78 -4.33
N VAL A 36 -0.52 -15.61 -4.09
CA VAL A 36 -1.50 -15.00 -4.98
C VAL A 36 -1.36 -13.47 -4.99
N TYR A 37 -1.66 -12.89 -6.15
CA TYR A 37 -1.86 -11.45 -6.31
C TYR A 37 -3.31 -11.19 -6.66
N VAL A 38 -3.92 -10.26 -5.94
CA VAL A 38 -5.27 -9.77 -6.22
C VAL A 38 -5.24 -8.28 -6.54
N ARG A 39 -6.07 -7.85 -7.49
CA ARG A 39 -6.38 -6.45 -7.74
C ARG A 39 -7.76 -6.14 -7.19
N ILE A 40 -7.89 -5.01 -6.54
CA ILE A 40 -9.09 -4.57 -5.81
C ILE A 40 -9.48 -3.21 -6.35
N ALA A 41 -10.71 -3.09 -6.85
CA ALA A 41 -11.22 -1.82 -7.37
C ALA A 41 -11.28 -0.74 -6.28
N LEU A 42 -10.68 0.41 -6.56
CA LEU A 42 -10.94 1.68 -5.88
C LEU A 42 -12.33 2.14 -6.37
N VAL A 43 -13.37 1.82 -5.62
CA VAL A 43 -14.74 2.20 -6.01
C VAL A 43 -14.86 3.72 -5.92
N GLY A 44 -14.83 4.42 -7.06
CA GLY A 44 -15.01 5.88 -7.12
C GLY A 44 -16.23 6.25 -7.95
N GLY A 45 -17.22 6.91 -7.35
CA GLY A 45 -18.44 7.32 -8.05
C GLY A 45 -19.32 8.32 -7.30
N GLY A 46 -18.75 9.41 -6.78
CA GLY A 46 -19.54 10.52 -6.22
C GLY A 46 -18.68 11.74 -5.91
N ASP A 47 -19.11 12.90 -6.40
CA ASP A 47 -18.50 14.22 -6.26
C ASP A 47 -17.96 14.47 -4.83
N ARG A 48 -16.68 14.84 -4.73
CA ARG A 48 -15.97 15.35 -3.53
C ARG A 48 -16.65 15.06 -2.18
N GLY A 49 -16.31 13.92 -1.60
CA GLY A 49 -16.48 13.64 -0.17
C GLY A 49 -17.41 12.48 0.14
N GLY A 50 -16.81 11.31 0.42
CA GLY A 50 -17.47 10.21 1.10
C GLY A 50 -17.70 8.97 0.22
N ASP A 51 -16.65 8.17 0.04
CA ASP A 51 -16.65 6.70 0.18
C ASP A 51 -15.41 6.14 -0.55
N GLU A 52 -14.29 6.08 0.17
CA GLU A 52 -13.10 5.29 -0.23
C GLU A 52 -12.92 4.07 0.72
N PRO A 53 -13.91 3.15 0.82
CA PRO A 53 -13.88 2.08 1.82
C PRO A 53 -12.91 0.94 1.47
N ALA A 54 -12.54 0.75 0.20
CA ALA A 54 -11.87 -0.48 -0.24
C ALA A 54 -10.48 -0.67 0.40
N LEU A 55 -9.59 0.32 0.33
CA LEU A 55 -8.27 0.23 0.95
C LEU A 55 -8.36 0.09 2.47
N ARG A 56 -9.25 0.86 3.11
CA ARG A 56 -9.48 0.79 4.56
C ARG A 56 -9.97 -0.59 4.99
N ILE A 57 -10.93 -1.17 4.27
CA ILE A 57 -11.45 -2.52 4.52
C ILE A 57 -10.35 -3.55 4.25
N ALA A 58 -9.56 -3.39 3.18
CA ALA A 58 -8.46 -4.29 2.87
C ALA A 58 -7.43 -4.33 3.99
N LEU A 59 -6.91 -3.17 4.42
CA LEU A 59 -5.97 -3.09 5.54
C LEU A 59 -6.57 -3.62 6.84
N ALA A 60 -7.83 -3.28 7.17
CA ALA A 60 -8.51 -3.80 8.35
C ALA A 60 -8.65 -5.34 8.32
N THR A 61 -8.88 -5.92 7.13
CA THR A 61 -8.92 -7.37 6.93
C THR A 61 -7.53 -7.98 7.09
N LEU A 62 -6.52 -7.39 6.46
CA LEU A 62 -5.14 -7.86 6.44
C LEU A 62 -4.45 -7.83 7.81
N VAL A 63 -4.93 -7.02 8.76
CA VAL A 63 -4.50 -7.06 10.18
C VAL A 63 -4.64 -8.46 10.77
N SER A 64 -5.67 -9.21 10.40
CA SER A 64 -5.90 -10.58 10.90
C SER A 64 -5.09 -11.64 10.16
N HIS A 65 -4.37 -11.26 9.09
CA HIS A 65 -3.56 -12.15 8.26
C HIS A 65 -2.06 -11.86 8.40
N THR A 66 -1.65 -11.39 9.58
CA THR A 66 -0.24 -11.21 9.97
C THR A 66 -0.07 -11.61 11.44
N THR A 67 1.12 -12.08 11.79
CA THR A 67 1.55 -12.34 13.17
C THR A 67 2.08 -11.09 13.86
N THR A 68 2.35 -10.01 13.12
CA THR A 68 2.92 -8.75 13.60
C THR A 68 2.01 -7.53 13.33
N PRO A 69 0.72 -7.53 13.74
CA PRO A 69 -0.20 -6.42 13.42
C PRO A 69 0.18 -5.08 14.08
N ALA A 70 0.99 -5.13 15.14
CA ALA A 70 1.47 -3.95 15.84
C ALA A 70 2.60 -3.21 15.11
N ILE A 71 3.28 -3.88 14.16
CA ILE A 71 4.44 -3.33 13.45
C ILE A 71 4.23 -3.55 11.95
N GLY A 72 3.96 -2.46 11.26
CA GLY A 72 3.93 -2.40 9.81
C GLY A 72 4.71 -1.20 9.30
N TYR A 73 4.87 -1.18 7.98
CA TYR A 73 5.64 -0.20 7.26
C TYR A 73 4.84 0.33 6.09
N ALA A 74 4.95 1.64 5.86
CA ALA A 74 4.43 2.30 4.68
C ALA A 74 5.58 3.00 3.96
N ALA A 75 5.74 2.73 2.67
CA ALA A 75 6.62 3.50 1.80
C ALA A 75 5.78 4.49 1.00
N ILE A 76 6.14 5.77 1.08
CA ILE A 76 5.40 6.86 0.44
C ILE A 76 6.31 7.52 -0.58
N TRP A 77 5.85 7.69 -1.82
CA TRP A 77 6.65 8.33 -2.86
C TRP A 77 7.05 9.75 -2.44
N GLU A 78 8.35 10.05 -2.52
CA GLU A 78 8.87 11.37 -2.14
C GLU A 78 8.25 12.50 -2.99
N GLY A 79 7.98 12.23 -4.27
CA GLY A 79 7.39 13.20 -5.20
C GLY A 79 5.87 13.35 -5.10
N TRP A 80 5.24 12.70 -4.11
CA TRP A 80 3.78 12.66 -3.97
C TRP A 80 3.15 14.06 -3.84
N THR A 81 3.81 15.00 -3.16
CA THR A 81 3.36 16.40 -3.12
C THR A 81 4.45 17.36 -3.58
N SER A 82 4.05 18.47 -4.19
CA SER A 82 4.96 19.58 -4.48
C SER A 82 5.22 20.48 -3.26
N ARG A 83 4.86 20.03 -2.06
CA ARG A 83 4.97 20.82 -0.82
C ARG A 83 6.28 20.53 -0.11
N GLU A 84 6.95 21.61 0.25
CA GLU A 84 8.16 21.62 1.08
C GLU A 84 7.81 22.02 2.53
N PRO A 85 8.52 21.52 3.55
CA PRO A 85 9.64 20.58 3.45
C PRO A 85 9.19 19.12 3.30
N THR A 86 9.91 18.34 2.50
CA THR A 86 9.77 16.89 2.48
C THR A 86 10.02 16.29 3.87
N PRO A 87 9.20 15.32 4.33
CA PRO A 87 9.41 14.67 5.62
C PRO A 87 10.80 14.01 5.73
N ARG A 88 11.40 14.09 6.91
CA ARG A 88 12.69 13.41 7.19
C ARG A 88 12.45 11.96 7.57
N ALA A 89 12.72 11.04 6.65
CA ALA A 89 12.62 9.60 6.85
C ALA A 89 13.67 8.84 6.02
N PRO A 90 14.00 7.58 6.37
CA PRO A 90 14.86 6.74 5.55
C PRO A 90 14.31 6.57 4.14
N ARG A 91 15.20 6.57 3.15
CA ARG A 91 14.83 6.45 1.73
C ARG A 91 14.93 5.00 1.27
N VAL A 92 13.90 4.53 0.58
CA VAL A 92 13.88 3.28 -0.18
C VAL A 92 14.15 3.61 -1.64
N ALA A 93 15.27 3.14 -2.15
CA ALA A 93 15.79 3.51 -3.48
C ALA A 93 15.16 2.67 -4.61
N ILE A 94 13.84 2.73 -4.76
CA ILE A 94 13.16 2.16 -5.93
C ILE A 94 13.50 3.05 -7.14
N PRO A 95 14.00 2.49 -8.27
CA PRO A 95 14.29 3.27 -9.47
C PRO A 95 13.08 4.10 -9.92
N ASN A 96 13.32 5.37 -10.28
CA ASN A 96 12.29 6.36 -10.69
C ASN A 96 11.21 6.71 -9.66
N ARG A 97 11.16 6.00 -8.52
CA ARG A 97 10.11 6.14 -7.52
C ARG A 97 10.68 6.07 -6.10
N ALA A 98 11.68 6.90 -5.81
CA ALA A 98 12.28 6.95 -4.47
C ALA A 98 11.20 7.20 -3.40
N MET A 99 11.13 6.34 -2.39
CA MET A 99 10.09 6.40 -1.35
C MET A 99 10.70 6.70 0.02
N LEU A 100 9.89 7.28 0.89
CA LEU A 100 10.19 7.54 2.30
C LEU A 100 9.52 6.48 3.16
N LEU A 101 10.26 5.90 4.10
CA LEU A 101 9.79 4.79 4.92
C LEU A 101 9.30 5.24 6.29
N PHE A 102 8.06 4.87 6.59
CA PHE A 102 7.42 5.08 7.89
C PHE A 102 7.03 3.75 8.50
N SER A 103 6.88 3.74 9.82
CA SER A 103 6.42 2.60 10.59
C SER A 103 5.29 3.02 11.53
N GLY A 104 4.34 2.12 11.71
CA GLY A 104 3.17 2.29 12.58
C GLY A 104 2.45 0.95 12.71
N ARG A 105 1.26 0.96 13.32
CA ARG A 105 0.42 -0.25 13.33
C ARG A 105 -0.21 -0.46 11.96
N VAL A 106 -0.46 -1.71 11.59
CA VAL A 106 -1.02 -2.07 10.28
C VAL A 106 -2.35 -1.36 9.98
N ASP A 107 -3.24 -1.27 10.98
CA ASP A 107 -4.55 -0.62 10.87
C ASP A 107 -4.48 0.92 10.71
N GLU A 108 -3.31 1.50 11.00
CA GLU A 108 -3.03 2.93 10.90
C GLU A 108 -2.33 3.31 9.59
N LEU A 109 -1.73 2.34 8.88
CA LEU A 109 -0.96 2.61 7.66
C LEU A 109 -1.78 3.23 6.53
N ARG A 110 -3.11 3.05 6.54
CA ARG A 110 -4.01 3.66 5.55
C ARG A 110 -3.92 5.19 5.54
N ASP A 111 -3.59 5.78 6.69
CA ASP A 111 -3.57 7.23 6.91
C ASP A 111 -2.11 7.75 6.79
N ALA A 112 -1.16 6.89 6.38
CA ALA A 112 0.26 7.18 6.47
C ALA A 112 0.74 8.38 5.66
N PRO A 113 0.34 8.58 4.38
CA PRO A 113 0.74 9.77 3.62
C PRO A 113 0.30 11.08 4.28
N ALA A 114 -0.96 11.15 4.69
CA ALA A 114 -1.51 12.34 5.34
C ALA A 114 -0.80 12.64 6.68
N LEU A 115 -0.58 11.61 7.50
CA LEU A 115 0.16 11.75 8.76
C LEU A 115 1.62 12.16 8.54
N ALA A 116 2.28 11.62 7.51
CA ALA A 116 3.67 11.91 7.19
C ALA A 116 3.88 13.37 6.72
N TRP A 117 3.01 13.89 5.85
CA TRP A 117 3.15 15.25 5.30
C TRP A 117 2.45 16.34 6.10
N PHE A 118 1.31 16.04 6.72
CA PHE A 118 0.47 17.04 7.38
C PHE A 118 0.41 16.88 8.91
N GLY A 119 0.91 15.76 9.45
CA GLY A 119 0.83 15.47 10.88
C GLY A 119 -0.59 15.14 11.37
N SER A 120 -1.59 15.15 10.48
CA SER A 120 -2.97 14.76 10.74
C SER A 120 -3.60 14.18 9.47
N ALA A 121 -4.51 13.23 9.65
CA ALA A 121 -5.35 12.69 8.59
C ALA A 121 -6.75 13.35 8.55
N ASP A 122 -6.97 14.41 9.34
CA ASP A 122 -8.26 15.09 9.41
C ASP A 122 -8.63 15.74 8.08
N GLY A 123 -9.58 15.13 7.37
CA GLY A 123 -10.11 15.62 6.10
C GLY A 123 -9.16 15.43 4.90
N VAL A 124 -8.07 14.67 5.07
CA VAL A 124 -7.14 14.32 3.99
C VAL A 124 -7.03 12.79 3.93
N TYR A 125 -7.58 12.20 2.87
CA TYR A 125 -7.57 10.76 2.62
C TYR A 125 -6.64 10.48 1.46
N GLU A 126 -5.55 9.76 1.73
CA GLU A 126 -4.48 9.52 0.77
C GLU A 126 -3.87 8.15 1.05
N GLU A 127 -3.86 7.28 0.05
CA GLU A 127 -3.45 5.88 0.21
C GLU A 127 -1.92 5.72 0.31
N PRO A 128 -1.41 4.83 1.18
CA PRO A 128 -0.01 4.46 1.15
C PRO A 128 0.32 3.79 -0.19
N HIS A 129 1.44 4.19 -0.78
CA HIS A 129 1.89 3.64 -2.08
C HIS A 129 2.31 2.18 -1.97
N LEU A 130 3.04 1.83 -0.91
CA LEU A 130 3.31 0.46 -0.52
C LEU A 130 3.07 0.31 0.99
N ALA A 131 2.48 -0.81 1.41
CA ALA A 131 2.32 -1.13 2.82
C ALA A 131 2.48 -2.65 3.09
N TRP A 132 3.11 -3.00 4.20
CA TRP A 132 3.33 -4.39 4.62
C TRP A 132 3.54 -4.51 6.13
N PRO A 133 3.29 -5.69 6.75
CA PRO A 133 3.62 -5.97 8.14
C PRO A 133 5.09 -6.38 8.30
N GLU A 134 5.63 -6.33 9.51
CA GLU A 134 7.02 -6.74 9.81
C GLU A 134 7.35 -8.17 9.38
N ASP A 135 6.39 -9.10 9.54
CA ASP A 135 6.55 -10.49 9.10
C ASP A 135 6.39 -10.71 7.58
N GLN A 136 6.14 -9.65 6.80
CA GLN A 136 6.03 -9.67 5.34
C GLN A 136 4.96 -10.63 4.83
N ALA A 137 3.93 -10.94 5.63
CA ALA A 137 2.88 -11.90 5.27
C ALA A 137 2.03 -11.47 4.06
N TRP A 138 2.02 -10.17 3.75
CA TRP A 138 1.38 -9.58 2.59
C TRP A 138 2.05 -8.26 2.22
N CYS A 139 1.86 -7.81 0.98
CA CYS A 139 2.25 -6.48 0.51
C CYS A 139 1.08 -5.86 -0.25
N LEU A 140 0.67 -4.67 0.17
CA LEU A 140 -0.26 -3.83 -0.56
C LEU A 140 0.54 -2.83 -1.42
N ALA A 141 0.08 -2.61 -2.64
CA ALA A 141 0.64 -1.66 -3.59
C ALA A 141 -0.46 -0.83 -4.25
N CYS A 142 -0.42 0.49 -4.07
CA CYS A 142 -1.33 1.47 -4.63
C CYS A 142 -0.53 2.51 -5.42
N GLU A 143 -0.39 2.28 -6.72
CA GLU A 143 0.42 3.15 -7.59
C GLU A 143 -0.34 4.43 -7.93
N VAL A 144 0.31 5.61 -7.81
CA VAL A 144 -0.32 6.91 -8.07
C VAL A 144 -0.85 7.07 -9.49
N ASP A 145 -0.20 6.40 -10.43
CA ASP A 145 -0.56 6.44 -11.84
C ASP A 145 -1.71 5.45 -12.16
N GLU A 146 -2.17 4.64 -11.19
CA GLU A 146 -3.31 3.73 -11.31
C GLU A 146 -4.51 4.15 -10.45
N GLU A 147 -5.45 4.89 -11.03
CA GLU A 147 -6.60 5.45 -10.29
C GLU A 147 -7.79 4.48 -10.11
N ILE A 148 -7.68 3.24 -10.58
CA ILE A 148 -8.84 2.32 -10.73
C ILE A 148 -8.78 1.16 -9.75
N GLU A 149 -7.60 0.61 -9.48
CA GLU A 149 -7.43 -0.55 -8.61
C GLU A 149 -6.07 -0.49 -7.93
N PHE A 150 -5.96 -1.12 -6.76
CA PHE A 150 -4.69 -1.40 -6.10
C PHE A 150 -4.46 -2.90 -6.01
N THR A 151 -3.22 -3.32 -5.77
CA THR A 151 -2.81 -4.72 -5.70
C THR A 151 -2.50 -5.14 -4.27
N VAL A 152 -2.80 -6.40 -3.94
CA VAL A 152 -2.29 -7.08 -2.75
C VAL A 152 -1.65 -8.40 -3.16
N GLY A 153 -0.35 -8.56 -2.88
CA GLY A 153 0.32 -9.86 -2.85
C GLY A 153 0.16 -10.47 -1.45
N CYS A 154 -0.39 -11.67 -1.35
CA CYS A 154 -0.67 -12.31 -0.06
C CYS A 154 -0.81 -13.84 -0.17
N SER A 155 -1.13 -14.51 0.93
CA SER A 155 -1.51 -15.92 0.95
C SER A 155 -2.92 -16.16 0.41
N GLU A 156 -3.26 -17.39 0.05
CA GLU A 156 -4.62 -17.74 -0.39
C GLU A 156 -5.68 -17.47 0.68
N ASP A 157 -5.37 -17.68 1.96
CA ASP A 157 -6.28 -17.40 3.07
C ASP A 157 -6.58 -15.90 3.20
N ALA A 158 -5.56 -15.06 3.03
CA ALA A 158 -5.71 -13.61 3.04
C ALA A 158 -6.52 -13.12 1.82
N ALA A 159 -6.24 -13.66 0.64
CA ALA A 159 -7.03 -13.36 -0.56
C ALA A 159 -8.50 -13.77 -0.40
N GLN A 160 -8.77 -14.92 0.23
CA GLN A 160 -10.13 -15.35 0.53
C GLN A 160 -10.81 -14.39 1.54
N GLY A 161 -10.10 -13.94 2.56
CA GLY A 161 -10.57 -12.92 3.50
C GLY A 161 -10.94 -11.62 2.80
N LEU A 162 -10.10 -11.15 1.88
CA LEU A 162 -10.36 -9.96 1.06
C LEU A 162 -11.59 -10.14 0.18
N CYS A 163 -11.76 -11.28 -0.50
CA CYS A 163 -12.95 -11.58 -1.31
C CYS A 163 -14.25 -11.56 -0.49
N ILE A 164 -14.20 -11.99 0.79
CA ILE A 164 -15.36 -11.97 1.69
C ILE A 164 -15.67 -10.54 2.13
N ALA A 165 -14.64 -9.78 2.49
CA ALA A 165 -14.79 -8.40 2.98
C ALA A 165 -15.18 -7.41 1.87
N LEU A 166 -14.78 -7.70 0.63
CA LEU A 166 -14.94 -6.86 -0.56
C LEU A 166 -15.56 -7.66 -1.72
N PRO A 167 -16.82 -8.09 -1.58
CA PRO A 167 -17.45 -8.97 -2.56
C PRO A 167 -17.62 -8.28 -3.91
N GLY A 168 -17.15 -8.93 -4.98
CA GLY A 168 -17.31 -8.47 -6.36
C GLY A 168 -16.29 -7.42 -6.82
N THR A 169 -15.40 -6.95 -5.96
CA THR A 169 -14.34 -5.97 -6.33
C THR A 169 -12.95 -6.58 -6.39
N VAL A 170 -12.76 -7.79 -5.86
CA VAL A 170 -11.48 -8.50 -5.82
C VAL A 170 -11.36 -9.46 -7.00
N ARG A 171 -10.29 -9.34 -7.78
CA ARG A 171 -9.95 -10.27 -8.87
C ARG A 171 -8.52 -10.77 -8.76
N ARG A 172 -8.29 -12.05 -9.02
CA ARG A 172 -6.94 -12.64 -9.06
C ARG A 172 -6.22 -12.24 -10.35
N VAL A 173 -4.92 -12.00 -10.26
CA VAL A 173 -4.06 -11.67 -11.39
C VAL A 173 -2.71 -12.38 -11.28
N ARG A 174 -1.99 -12.47 -12.40
CA ARG A 174 -0.58 -12.86 -12.38
C ARG A 174 0.27 -11.64 -12.04
N TYR A 175 1.41 -11.88 -11.39
CA TYR A 175 2.42 -10.85 -11.17
C TYR A 175 2.87 -10.24 -12.52
N GLY A 176 3.02 -8.92 -12.58
CA GLY A 176 3.41 -8.19 -13.79
C GLY A 176 2.36 -8.20 -14.91
N ALA A 177 1.10 -8.56 -14.61
CA ALA A 177 0.02 -8.43 -15.59
C ALA A 177 -0.16 -6.94 -16.01
N PRO A 178 -0.52 -6.67 -17.27
CA PRO A 178 -0.79 -5.31 -17.70
C PRO A 178 -1.98 -4.72 -16.92
N ALA A 179 -1.89 -3.42 -16.61
CA ALA A 179 -2.99 -2.67 -16.01
C ALA A 179 -4.19 -2.65 -16.96
N PRO A 180 -5.43 -2.72 -16.46
CA PRO A 180 -6.57 -2.32 -17.28
C PRO A 180 -6.46 -0.84 -17.63
N THR A 181 -6.49 -0.51 -18.92
CA THR A 181 -6.46 0.89 -19.41
C THR A 181 -7.80 1.61 -19.25
N TYR A 182 -8.88 0.92 -18.86
CA TYR A 182 -10.22 1.49 -18.71
C TYR A 182 -11.06 0.71 -17.68
N ARG A 183 -12.08 1.36 -17.09
CA ARG A 183 -13.11 0.72 -16.26
C ARG A 183 -14.18 0.13 -17.19
N ASP A 184 -14.29 -1.20 -17.27
CA ASP A 184 -15.39 -1.87 -17.98
C ASP A 184 -16.75 -1.67 -17.28
#